data_AF-A0A7K3LWN9-F1
#
_entry.id   AF-A0A7K3LWN9-F1
#
_cell.length_a   1.000
_cell.length_b   1.000
_cell.length_c   1.000
_cell.angle_alpha   90.00
_cell.angle_beta   90.00
_cell.angle_gamma   90.00
#
_symmetry.space_group_name_H-M   'P 1'
#
loop_
_entity.id
_entity.type
_entity.pdbx_description
1 polymer ?
#
loop_
_entity_poly.entity_id
_entity_poly.type
_entity_poly.pdbx_seq_one_letter_code
_entity_poly.pdbx_strand_id
1 'polypeptide(L)'
;KNHTAVPLYFGQAKRIATPGQRLALFSAPDGHHCAAAGCDRQAAYMEIHHAVTDYARGGRTDIIELAPLCPTHHRMVGDQPGQFSTGRIESGPDEGRTWWQHNAEPGAPPTERLVNRLPDVAHNYFANLEQVRAEIHGRTPLERAGFTLNRINVFDVITPGLFTADTPHAHAFRAAM
;
A
#
# COMPACT_ATOMS: atom_id res chain seq x y z
N LYS A 1 -17.20 -5.60 26.82
CA LYS A 1 -16.56 -4.27 26.90
C LYS A 1 -17.55 -3.25 26.36
N ASN A 2 -17.84 -2.18 27.09
CA ASN A 2 -18.72 -1.11 26.61
C ASN A 2 -17.94 -0.25 25.60
N HIS A 3 -18.45 -0.12 24.39
CA HIS A 3 -17.92 0.72 23.32
C HIS A 3 -19.05 1.57 22.73
N THR A 4 -18.69 2.71 22.16
CA THR A 4 -19.62 3.61 21.45
C THR A 4 -19.22 3.71 19.98
N ALA A 5 -20.21 3.78 19.10
CA ALA A 5 -19.97 4.05 17.68
C ALA A 5 -19.42 5.47 17.48
N VAL A 6 -18.50 5.63 16.52
CA VAL A 6 -17.92 6.92 16.15
C VAL A 6 -18.18 7.17 14.67
N PRO A 7 -18.91 8.23 14.28
CA PRO A 7 -19.14 8.55 12.87
C PRO A 7 -17.83 8.88 12.16
N LEU A 8 -17.69 8.41 10.92
CA LEU A 8 -16.52 8.67 10.05
C LEU A 8 -16.87 9.47 8.80
N TYR A 9 -18.16 9.70 8.55
CA TYR A 9 -18.70 10.42 7.39
C TYR A 9 -19.52 11.61 7.90
N PHE A 10 -19.01 12.82 7.67
CA PHE A 10 -19.62 14.07 8.12
C PHE A 10 -20.10 14.95 6.96
N GLY A 11 -19.79 14.61 5.71
CA GLY A 11 -20.05 15.50 4.57
C GLY A 11 -19.41 16.87 4.82
N GLN A 12 -20.20 17.94 4.63
CA GLN A 12 -19.78 19.32 4.94
C GLN A 12 -20.25 19.81 6.31
N ALA A 13 -20.78 18.94 7.18
CA ALA A 13 -21.26 19.38 8.50
C ALA A 13 -20.11 19.83 9.43
N LYS A 14 -18.88 19.40 9.16
CA LYS A 14 -17.70 19.75 9.95
C LYS A 14 -16.47 19.84 9.06
N ARG A 15 -15.70 20.92 9.19
CA ARG A 15 -14.44 21.11 8.46
C ARG A 15 -13.27 20.28 9.01
N ILE A 16 -13.17 20.19 10.33
CA ILE A 16 -11.99 19.63 10.99
C ILE A 16 -12.22 18.15 11.29
N ALA A 17 -11.32 17.30 10.80
CA ALA A 17 -11.33 15.86 11.07
C ALA A 17 -11.38 15.59 12.58
N THR A 18 -12.25 14.66 12.97
CA THR A 18 -12.43 14.28 14.37
C THR A 18 -11.27 13.41 14.88
N PRO A 19 -11.09 13.27 16.22
CA PRO A 19 -10.13 12.31 16.78
C PRO A 19 -10.36 10.88 16.27
N GLY A 20 -11.62 10.46 16.11
CA GLY A 20 -11.95 9.15 15.54
C GLY A 20 -11.50 8.98 14.10
N GLN A 21 -11.69 10.01 13.27
CA GLN A 21 -11.20 10.00 11.88
C GLN A 21 -9.67 10.03 11.81
N ARG A 22 -8.99 10.75 12.70
CA ARG A 22 -7.51 10.73 12.80
C ARG A 22 -6.98 9.36 13.17
N LEU A 23 -7.61 8.68 14.13
CA LEU A 23 -7.27 7.31 14.52
C LEU A 23 -7.55 6.32 13.39
N ALA A 24 -8.69 6.45 12.70
CA ALA A 24 -9.00 5.61 11.54
C ALA A 24 -8.00 5.83 10.39
N LEU A 25 -7.63 7.08 10.09
CA LEU A 25 -6.64 7.41 9.07
C LEU A 25 -5.28 6.78 9.34
N PHE A 26 -4.88 6.61 10.60
CA PHE A 26 -3.61 5.95 10.93
C PHE A 26 -3.50 4.54 10.32
N SER A 27 -4.63 3.85 10.14
CA SER A 27 -4.69 2.51 9.56
C SER A 27 -4.86 2.50 8.04
N ALA A 28 -4.96 3.67 7.40
CA ALA A 28 -5.02 3.76 5.94
C ALA A 28 -3.67 3.35 5.30
N PRO A 29 -3.66 2.93 4.02
CA PRO A 29 -2.44 2.53 3.31
C PRO A 29 -1.28 3.55 3.38
N ASP A 30 -1.60 4.84 3.43
CA ASP A 30 -0.69 5.98 3.57
C ASP A 30 -0.82 6.70 4.94
N GLY A 31 -1.47 6.05 5.91
CA GLY A 31 -1.89 6.60 7.19
C GLY A 31 -0.81 6.86 8.23
N HIS A 32 0.28 6.11 8.15
CA HIS A 32 1.31 6.03 9.19
C HIS A 32 2.37 7.15 9.07
N HIS A 33 2.39 7.86 7.95
CA HIS A 33 3.28 8.99 7.66
C HIS A 33 2.57 10.02 6.75
N CYS A 34 3.31 11.01 6.26
CA CYS A 34 2.80 11.97 5.28
C CYS A 34 2.43 11.25 3.98
N ALA A 35 1.28 11.56 3.41
CA ALA A 35 0.87 10.97 2.13
C ALA A 35 1.63 11.55 0.92
N ALA A 36 2.38 12.65 1.08
CA ALA A 36 3.21 13.24 0.03
C ALA A 36 4.37 12.31 -0.35
N ALA A 37 4.59 12.12 -1.65
CA ALA A 37 5.58 11.19 -2.19
C ALA A 37 6.98 11.46 -1.60
N GLY A 38 7.62 10.41 -1.05
CA GLY A 38 8.97 10.46 -0.49
C GLY A 38 9.08 11.07 0.91
N CYS A 39 7.97 11.49 1.52
CA CYS A 39 7.99 12.03 2.88
C CYS A 39 7.77 10.92 3.92
N ASP A 40 8.62 10.88 4.95
CA ASP A 40 8.61 9.89 6.04
C ASP A 40 8.14 10.46 7.39
N ARG A 41 7.71 11.73 7.42
CA ARG A 41 7.24 12.37 8.65
C ARG A 41 6.09 11.57 9.23
N GLN A 42 6.14 11.29 10.53
CA GLN A 42 5.21 10.38 11.20
C GLN A 42 3.81 10.98 11.38
N ALA A 43 2.80 10.09 11.43
CA ALA A 43 1.37 10.45 11.59
C ALA A 43 1.07 11.41 12.77
N ALA A 44 1.84 11.34 13.86
CA ALA A 44 1.69 12.20 15.04
C ALA A 44 1.85 13.70 14.72
N TYR A 45 2.52 14.05 13.62
CA TYR A 45 2.76 15.43 13.20
C TYR A 45 1.88 15.88 12.02
N MET A 46 0.81 15.14 11.72
CA MET A 46 -0.02 15.39 10.54
C MET A 46 -1.20 16.32 10.82
N GLU A 47 -1.42 17.21 9.87
CA GLU A 47 -2.68 17.89 9.62
C GLU A 47 -3.52 17.00 8.68
N ILE A 48 -4.85 17.07 8.75
CA ILE A 48 -5.72 16.27 7.88
C ILE A 48 -6.19 17.14 6.73
N HIS A 49 -5.86 16.69 5.52
CA HIS A 49 -6.14 17.34 4.25
C HIS A 49 -7.36 16.71 3.58
N HIS A 50 -8.17 17.53 2.90
CA HIS A 50 -9.24 17.06 2.02
C HIS A 50 -8.64 16.72 0.65
N ALA A 51 -8.30 15.45 0.45
CA ALA A 51 -7.51 15.01 -0.69
C ALA A 51 -8.26 15.09 -2.02
N VAL A 52 -9.57 14.82 -2.03
CA VAL A 52 -10.38 14.73 -3.27
C VAL A 52 -10.86 16.10 -3.75
N THR A 53 -11.39 16.92 -2.86
CA THR A 53 -11.89 18.27 -3.17
C THR A 53 -11.63 19.16 -1.95
N ASP A 54 -11.13 20.37 -2.16
CA ASP A 54 -10.92 21.31 -1.06
C ASP A 54 -12.24 21.59 -0.31
N TYR A 55 -12.19 21.69 1.02
CA TYR A 55 -13.38 21.92 1.83
C TYR A 55 -14.15 23.19 1.42
N ALA A 56 -13.45 24.29 1.09
CA ALA A 56 -14.10 25.54 0.66
C ALA A 56 -14.78 25.41 -0.71
N ARG A 57 -14.45 24.37 -1.47
CA ARG A 57 -15.10 24.01 -2.74
C ARG A 57 -16.13 22.89 -2.58
N GLY A 58 -16.50 22.57 -1.35
CA GLY A 58 -17.52 21.58 -1.02
C GLY A 58 -16.99 20.16 -0.77
N GLY A 59 -15.68 20.00 -0.57
CA GLY A 59 -15.08 18.75 -0.14
C GLY A 59 -15.68 18.20 1.16
N ARG A 60 -15.73 16.88 1.29
CA ARG A 60 -16.37 16.22 2.44
C ARG A 60 -15.33 15.81 3.46
N THR A 61 -15.65 16.01 4.73
CA THR A 61 -14.90 15.43 5.84
C THR A 61 -15.36 13.99 6.05
N ASP A 62 -15.24 13.19 5.01
CA ASP A 62 -15.54 11.76 4.97
C ASP A 62 -14.22 11.00 4.93
N ILE A 63 -14.09 9.95 5.76
CA ILE A 63 -12.81 9.28 6.01
C ILE A 63 -12.05 8.85 4.74
N ILE A 64 -12.78 8.48 3.68
CA ILE A 64 -12.24 8.03 2.41
C ILE A 64 -11.68 9.17 1.53
N GLU A 65 -12.05 10.42 1.80
CA GLU A 65 -11.61 11.61 1.07
C GLU A 65 -10.47 12.35 1.76
N LEU A 66 -10.10 11.93 2.98
CA LEU A 66 -9.10 12.60 3.80
C LEU A 66 -7.70 11.97 3.62
N ALA A 67 -6.66 12.77 3.82
CA ALA A 67 -5.27 12.32 3.82
C ALA A 67 -4.44 12.98 4.93
N PRO A 68 -3.48 12.25 5.54
CA PRO A 68 -2.56 12.83 6.52
C PRO A 68 -1.40 13.56 5.81
N LEU A 69 -1.23 14.87 6.06
CA LEU A 69 -0.12 15.67 5.52
C LEU A 69 0.65 16.40 6.61
N CYS A 70 1.97 16.47 6.47
CA CYS A 70 2.75 17.31 7.36
C CYS A 70 2.52 18.80 7.02
N PRO A 71 2.75 19.72 7.97
CA PRO A 71 2.48 21.15 7.74
C PRO A 71 3.15 21.74 6.49
N THR A 72 4.34 21.24 6.13
CA THR A 72 5.06 21.66 4.92
C THR A 72 4.31 21.26 3.66
N HIS A 73 4.01 19.98 3.48
CA HIS A 73 3.33 19.49 2.27
C HIS A 73 1.87 19.95 2.20
N HIS A 74 1.20 20.15 3.33
CA HIS A 74 -0.16 20.68 3.33
C HIS A 74 -0.23 22.09 2.71
N ARG A 75 0.80 22.93 2.93
CA ARG A 75 0.91 24.27 2.32
C ARG A 75 1.30 24.27 0.84
N MET A 76 1.79 23.14 0.33
CA MET A 76 2.16 23.00 -1.08
C MET A 76 0.96 22.66 -1.97
N VAL A 77 -0.17 22.26 -1.36
CA VAL A 77 -1.40 21.95 -2.11
C VAL A 77 -2.09 23.22 -2.56
N GLY A 78 -2.51 23.24 -3.82
CA GLY A 78 -3.27 24.35 -4.40
C GLY A 78 -3.51 24.14 -5.89
N ASP A 79 -4.08 25.15 -6.54
CA ASP A 79 -4.52 25.11 -7.93
C ASP A 79 -3.60 25.87 -8.91
N GLN A 80 -2.58 26.56 -8.41
CA GLN A 80 -1.65 27.33 -9.23
C GLN A 80 -0.53 26.45 -9.79
N PRO A 81 0.09 26.85 -10.92
CA PRO A 81 1.36 26.27 -11.36
C PRO A 81 2.42 26.29 -10.25
N GLY A 82 3.22 25.23 -10.15
CA GLY A 82 4.22 25.08 -9.09
C GLY A 82 3.69 24.52 -7.76
N GLN A 83 2.37 24.40 -7.60
CA GLN A 83 1.72 23.74 -6.47
C GLN A 83 1.40 22.27 -6.80
N PHE A 84 0.76 21.58 -5.86
CA PHE A 84 0.36 20.19 -6.03
C PHE A 84 -1.16 20.04 -5.96
N SER A 85 -1.69 19.25 -6.88
CA SER A 85 -3.03 18.68 -6.80
C SER A 85 -2.97 17.30 -6.14
N THR A 86 -4.04 16.95 -5.42
CA THR A 86 -4.16 15.64 -4.77
C THR A 86 -5.46 14.95 -5.15
N GLY A 87 -5.54 13.66 -4.88
CA GLY A 87 -6.77 12.89 -4.90
C GLY A 87 -6.55 11.50 -4.35
N ARG A 88 -7.52 10.59 -4.54
CA ARG A 88 -7.46 9.22 -4.04
C ARG A 88 -7.37 8.25 -5.21
N ILE A 89 -6.59 7.18 -5.04
CA ILE A 89 -6.57 6.06 -5.99
C ILE A 89 -7.77 5.16 -5.70
N GLU A 90 -8.60 4.94 -6.72
CA GLU A 90 -9.88 4.21 -6.59
C GLU A 90 -9.74 2.70 -6.80
N SER A 91 -8.66 2.22 -7.40
CA SER A 91 -8.46 0.80 -7.67
C SER A 91 -6.99 0.46 -7.91
N GLY A 92 -6.65 -0.82 -7.73
CA GLY A 92 -5.34 -1.38 -8.03
C GLY A 92 -4.42 -1.46 -6.80
N PRO A 93 -3.12 -1.72 -6.99
CA PRO A 93 -2.18 -1.98 -5.88
C PRO A 93 -2.05 -0.83 -4.87
N ASP A 94 -2.37 0.40 -5.30
CA ASP A 94 -2.31 1.61 -4.47
C ASP A 94 -3.71 2.13 -4.08
N GLU A 95 -4.76 1.32 -4.23
CA GLU A 95 -6.12 1.69 -3.82
C GLU A 95 -6.15 2.24 -2.39
N GLY A 96 -6.84 3.37 -2.22
CA GLY A 96 -6.90 4.05 -0.94
C GLY A 96 -5.60 4.75 -0.53
N ARG A 97 -4.61 4.92 -1.41
CA ARG A 97 -3.54 5.91 -1.23
C ARG A 97 -3.92 7.24 -1.86
N THR A 98 -3.30 8.32 -1.38
CA THR A 98 -3.38 9.63 -1.99
C THR A 98 -2.35 9.77 -3.11
N TRP A 99 -2.82 10.13 -4.30
CA TRP A 99 -1.93 10.55 -5.38
C TRP A 99 -1.64 12.04 -5.31
N TRP A 100 -0.48 12.41 -5.81
CA TRP A 100 0.08 13.76 -5.86
C TRP A 100 0.46 14.08 -7.30
N GLN A 101 0.05 15.23 -7.81
CA GLN A 101 0.43 15.69 -9.15
C GLN A 101 0.94 17.13 -9.06
N HIS A 102 2.12 17.38 -9.60
CA HIS A 102 2.66 18.73 -9.68
C HIS A 102 1.92 19.51 -10.78
N ASN A 103 1.40 20.67 -10.45
CA ASN A 103 0.66 21.51 -11.39
C ASN A 103 1.65 22.12 -12.38
N ALA A 104 1.57 21.68 -13.64
CA ALA A 104 2.40 22.18 -14.72
C ALA A 104 1.98 23.60 -15.15
N GLU A 105 2.88 24.30 -15.83
CA GLU A 105 2.57 25.58 -16.45
C GLU A 105 1.43 25.44 -17.49
N PRO A 106 0.63 26.50 -17.72
CA PRO A 106 -0.41 26.47 -18.74
C PRO A 106 0.15 26.10 -20.12
N GLY A 107 -0.39 25.05 -20.73
CA GLY A 107 0.04 24.54 -22.04
C GLY A 107 1.17 23.51 -22.00
N ALA A 108 1.78 23.26 -20.85
CA ALA A 108 2.68 22.12 -20.67
C ALA A 108 1.89 20.81 -20.49
N PRO A 109 2.45 19.64 -20.85
CA PRO A 109 1.82 18.37 -20.57
C PRO A 109 1.68 18.15 -19.05
N PRO A 110 0.64 17.42 -18.60
CA PRO A 110 0.46 17.12 -17.18
C PRO A 110 1.62 16.27 -16.66
N THR A 111 2.04 16.54 -15.43
CA THR A 111 3.08 15.74 -14.76
C THR A 111 2.55 14.37 -14.33
N GLU A 112 3.45 13.42 -14.11
CA GLU A 112 3.07 12.11 -13.58
C GLU A 112 2.47 12.21 -12.17
N ARG A 113 1.49 11.36 -11.88
CA ARG A 113 0.96 11.20 -10.53
C ARG A 113 1.88 10.32 -9.69
N LEU A 114 2.33 10.86 -8.58
CA LEU A 114 3.17 10.16 -7.61
C LEU A 114 2.31 9.68 -6.43
N VAL A 115 2.69 8.56 -5.84
CA VAL A 115 2.11 8.05 -4.60
C VAL A 115 3.23 7.81 -3.60
N ASN A 116 2.99 8.10 -2.32
CA ASN A 116 3.99 7.76 -1.31
C ASN A 116 3.91 6.26 -1.00
N ARG A 117 4.90 5.52 -1.52
CA ARG A 117 5.21 4.16 -1.10
C ARG A 117 6.50 4.28 -0.30
N LEU A 118 6.38 4.43 1.03
CA LEU A 118 7.58 4.24 1.84
C LEU A 118 8.14 2.85 1.52
N PRO A 119 9.47 2.69 1.51
CA PRO A 119 10.07 1.39 1.26
C PRO A 119 9.49 0.39 2.26
N ASP A 120 8.90 -0.69 1.77
CA ASP A 120 8.60 -1.84 2.62
C ASP A 120 9.93 -2.49 2.99
N VAL A 121 10.56 -1.97 4.04
CA VAL A 121 11.90 -2.38 4.46
C VAL A 121 11.92 -3.88 4.78
N ALA A 122 10.84 -4.41 5.36
CA ALA A 122 10.73 -5.82 5.66
C ALA A 122 10.70 -6.65 4.37
N HIS A 123 9.82 -6.31 3.43
CA HIS A 123 9.76 -6.98 2.13
C HIS A 123 11.10 -6.91 1.39
N ASN A 124 11.69 -5.72 1.28
CA ASN A 124 12.96 -5.50 0.61
C ASN A 124 14.10 -6.27 1.27
N TYR A 125 14.11 -6.36 2.60
CA TYR A 125 15.09 -7.14 3.34
C TYR A 125 14.99 -8.62 3.01
N PHE A 126 13.78 -9.21 3.05
CA PHE A 126 13.61 -10.63 2.73
C PHE A 126 13.94 -10.94 1.27
N ALA A 127 13.48 -10.11 0.31
CA ALA A 127 13.81 -10.26 -1.10
C ALA A 127 15.32 -10.21 -1.36
N ASN A 128 16.02 -9.22 -0.77
CA ASN A 128 17.46 -9.09 -0.90
C ASN A 128 18.21 -10.26 -0.23
N LEU A 129 17.75 -10.71 0.94
CA LEU A 129 18.32 -11.89 1.60
C LEU A 129 18.18 -13.15 0.74
N GLU A 130 17.03 -13.36 0.11
CA GLU A 130 16.80 -14.50 -0.77
C GLU A 130 17.74 -14.46 -1.98
N GLN A 131 17.86 -13.29 -2.62
CA GLN A 131 18.79 -13.07 -3.71
C GLN A 131 20.24 -13.38 -3.30
N VAL A 132 20.72 -12.79 -2.21
CA VAL A 132 22.09 -12.99 -1.72
C VAL A 132 22.35 -14.45 -1.36
N ARG A 133 21.36 -15.14 -0.76
CA ARG A 133 21.47 -16.58 -0.48
C ARG A 133 21.58 -17.41 -1.75
N ALA A 134 20.84 -17.05 -2.81
CA ALA A 134 20.94 -17.73 -4.10
C ALA A 134 22.31 -17.51 -4.75
N GLU A 135 22.83 -16.27 -4.71
CA GLU A 135 24.15 -15.92 -5.25
C GLU A 135 25.30 -16.64 -4.52
N ILE A 136 25.29 -16.68 -3.19
CA ILE A 136 26.37 -17.30 -2.41
C ILE A 136 26.38 -18.83 -2.55
N HIS A 137 25.20 -19.45 -2.60
CA HIS A 137 25.10 -20.90 -2.49
C HIS A 137 24.70 -21.63 -3.77
N GLY A 138 24.41 -20.91 -4.87
CA GLY A 138 24.07 -21.47 -6.18
C GLY A 138 22.77 -22.28 -6.25
N ARG A 139 22.08 -22.47 -5.12
CA ARG A 139 20.76 -23.08 -4.94
C ARG A 139 20.14 -22.56 -3.64
N THR A 140 18.86 -22.23 -3.67
CA THR A 140 18.07 -22.00 -2.44
C THR A 140 18.13 -23.24 -1.54
N PRO A 141 17.92 -23.11 -0.21
CA PRO A 141 17.92 -24.27 0.69
C PRO A 141 16.96 -25.39 0.24
N LEU A 142 15.83 -25.03 -0.38
CA LEU A 142 14.84 -25.97 -0.93
C LEU A 142 15.37 -26.74 -2.14
N GLU A 143 16.09 -26.10 -3.04
CA GLU A 143 16.72 -26.77 -4.20
C GLU A 143 17.91 -27.64 -3.80
N ARG A 144 18.62 -27.29 -2.72
CA ARG A 144 19.64 -28.15 -2.11
C ARG A 144 19.03 -29.38 -1.43
N ALA A 145 17.82 -29.25 -0.89
CA ALA A 145 17.03 -30.35 -0.34
C ALA A 145 16.27 -31.17 -1.41
N GLY A 146 16.44 -30.86 -2.70
CA GLY A 146 15.87 -31.63 -3.81
C GLY A 146 14.46 -31.23 -4.25
N PHE A 147 13.90 -30.12 -3.75
CA PHE A 147 12.61 -29.61 -4.20
C PHE A 147 12.78 -28.65 -5.40
N THR A 148 12.09 -28.90 -6.51
CA THR A 148 12.08 -27.99 -7.68
C THR A 148 10.86 -27.08 -7.64
N LEU A 149 11.10 -25.77 -7.84
CA LEU A 149 10.13 -24.66 -7.73
C LEU A 149 9.01 -24.66 -8.80
N ASN A 150 8.71 -25.79 -9.45
CA ASN A 150 7.72 -25.82 -10.52
C ASN A 150 6.30 -26.21 -10.09
N ARG A 151 6.03 -26.41 -8.78
CA ARG A 151 4.67 -26.79 -8.29
C ARG A 151 4.31 -26.32 -6.87
N ILE A 152 4.87 -25.25 -6.33
CA ILE A 152 4.43 -24.77 -5.00
C ILE A 152 3.49 -23.59 -5.19
N ASN A 153 2.18 -23.87 -5.11
CA ASN A 153 1.21 -22.84 -4.78
C ASN A 153 1.49 -22.40 -3.34
N VAL A 154 1.46 -21.09 -3.08
CA VAL A 154 1.79 -20.50 -1.77
C VAL A 154 0.94 -21.03 -0.59
N PHE A 155 -0.12 -21.79 -0.88
CA PHE A 155 -1.00 -22.44 0.09
C PHE A 155 -0.42 -23.71 0.73
N ASP A 156 0.59 -24.36 0.14
CA ASP A 156 1.08 -25.65 0.66
C ASP A 156 2.04 -25.52 1.85
N VAL A 157 2.49 -24.30 2.19
CA VAL A 157 3.51 -24.06 3.24
C VAL A 157 2.90 -23.84 4.63
N ILE A 158 1.57 -23.74 4.77
CA ILE A 158 0.91 -23.27 6.02
C ILE A 158 0.26 -24.40 6.86
N THR A 159 0.33 -25.68 6.47
CA THR A 159 -0.29 -26.76 7.28
C THR A 159 0.76 -27.69 7.91
N PRO A 160 1.04 -27.60 9.22
CA PRO A 160 1.91 -28.55 9.89
C PRO A 160 1.12 -29.84 10.20
N GLY A 161 1.51 -30.92 9.53
CA GLY A 161 1.12 -32.28 9.92
C GLY A 161 0.20 -33.00 8.93
N LEU A 162 0.77 -33.57 7.87
CA LEU A 162 0.26 -34.80 7.26
C LEU A 162 1.35 -35.44 6.38
N PHE A 163 2.33 -36.08 7.01
CA PHE A 163 3.11 -37.12 6.31
C PHE A 163 2.46 -38.47 6.63
N THR A 164 1.71 -39.00 5.67
CA THR A 164 1.46 -40.44 5.56
C THR A 164 1.87 -40.87 4.17
N ALA A 165 2.82 -41.78 4.12
CA ALA A 165 3.29 -42.42 2.90
C ALA A 165 2.13 -43.14 2.22
N ASP A 166 2.02 -43.00 0.89
CA ASP A 166 1.59 -44.08 0.00
C ASP A 166 1.89 -43.72 -1.46
N THR A 167 2.63 -44.62 -2.12
CA THR A 167 2.85 -44.62 -3.58
C THR A 167 1.85 -45.62 -4.17
N PRO A 168 1.09 -45.26 -5.22
CA PRO A 168 1.17 -46.04 -6.48
C PRO A 168 0.88 -45.12 -7.71
N HIS A 169 1.44 -45.29 -8.91
CA HIS A 169 1.38 -46.44 -9.79
C HIS A 169 2.40 -46.24 -10.93
N ALA A 170 3.16 -47.30 -11.21
CA ALA A 170 3.75 -47.53 -12.53
C ALA A 170 2.75 -48.34 -13.37
N HIS A 171 2.38 -47.85 -14.55
CA HIS A 171 1.98 -48.67 -15.70
C HIS A 171 1.92 -47.79 -16.95
N ALA A 172 2.80 -48.07 -17.92
CA ALA A 172 2.47 -48.33 -19.32
C ALA A 172 3.76 -48.24 -20.15
N PHE A 173 4.23 -49.37 -20.67
CA PHE A 173 4.30 -49.57 -22.12
C PHE A 173 4.52 -51.05 -22.42
N ARG A 174 3.61 -51.61 -23.21
CA ARG A 174 3.62 -52.99 -23.69
C ARG A 174 4.22 -53.02 -25.10
N ALA A 175 4.96 -54.10 -25.35
CA ALA A 175 5.15 -54.83 -26.61
C ALA A 175 6.01 -54.21 -27.74
N ALA A 176 7.09 -54.91 -28.08
CA ALA A 176 7.20 -55.63 -29.36
C ALA A 176 8.34 -56.67 -29.33
N MET A 177 7.97 -57.92 -29.70
CA MET A 177 8.76 -59.06 -30.19
C MET A 177 9.80 -59.73 -29.27
#